data_AF-A0A8T5SWL5-F1
#
_entry.id   AF-A0A8T5SWL5-F1
#
_cell.length_a   1.000
_cell.length_b   1.000
_cell.length_c   1.000
_cell.angle_alpha   90.00
_cell.angle_beta   90.00
_cell.angle_gamma   90.00
#
_symmetry.space_group_name_H-M   'P 1'
#
loop_
_entity.id
_entity.type
_entity.pdbx_description
1 polymer ?
#
loop_
_entity_poly.entity_id
_entity_poly.type
_entity_poly.pdbx_seq_one_letter_code
_entity_poly.pdbx_strand_id
1 'polypeptide(L)'
;MKETLAIHEIRKEFFNAPLENYILTFDDGLYSQYYYWPLIKKIKSNKTFFITTNFIGNGPKREQFSGKYREFPSCYDALQSWKDKGNRENYMRLSELKEMINDGAVIGGHSHNHIKFYEGSLVKKIDDICDDIEAMIDWFKTYLNFVPDEYAYPHYEDFIFLKILLKDYGFNKLYGRERIEIEKEENIFPFL
;
A
#
# COMPACT_ATOMS: atom_id res chain seq x y z
N MET A 1 -18.60 2.77 -13.58
CA MET A 1 -17.18 3.04 -13.22
C MET A 1 -16.67 1.76 -12.59
N LYS A 2 -15.41 1.36 -12.81
CA LYS A 2 -14.88 0.15 -12.15
C LYS A 2 -14.79 0.40 -10.65
N GLU A 3 -15.16 -0.58 -9.85
CA GLU A 3 -14.93 -0.56 -8.41
C GLU A 3 -13.44 -0.66 -8.10
N THR A 4 -13.03 -0.15 -6.94
CA THR A 4 -11.62 -0.14 -6.54
C THR A 4 -11.41 -1.17 -5.45
N LEU A 5 -10.52 -2.14 -5.69
CA LEU A 5 -10.15 -3.15 -4.72
C LEU A 5 -8.94 -2.70 -3.90
N ALA A 6 -9.00 -2.88 -2.59
CA ALA A 6 -7.86 -2.80 -1.67
C ALA A 6 -7.31 -4.22 -1.43
N ILE A 7 -6.05 -4.43 -1.75
CA ILE A 7 -5.36 -5.72 -1.64
C ILE A 7 -4.14 -5.53 -0.75
N HIS A 8 -4.07 -6.23 0.37
CA HIS A 8 -2.91 -6.14 1.26
C HIS A 8 -1.89 -7.23 0.87
N GLU A 9 -2.06 -8.45 1.38
CA GLU A 9 -1.24 -9.59 0.97
C GLU A 9 -1.76 -10.25 -0.32
N ILE A 10 -0.86 -10.82 -1.13
CA ILE A 10 -1.23 -11.57 -2.33
C ILE A 10 -1.40 -13.05 -2.01
N ARG A 11 -2.54 -13.61 -2.41
CA ARG A 11 -2.85 -15.04 -2.34
C ARG A 11 -2.99 -15.63 -3.73
N LYS A 12 -2.77 -16.94 -3.87
CA LYS A 12 -2.80 -17.65 -5.16
C LYS A 12 -4.17 -17.53 -5.83
N GLU A 13 -5.22 -17.59 -5.02
CA GLU A 13 -6.63 -17.63 -5.42
C GLU A 13 -7.02 -16.34 -6.17
N PHE A 14 -6.38 -15.22 -5.86
CA PHE A 14 -6.67 -13.92 -6.49
C PHE A 14 -6.41 -13.93 -7.99
N PHE A 15 -5.47 -14.76 -8.47
CA PHE A 15 -5.17 -14.87 -9.90
C PHE A 15 -6.22 -15.68 -10.69
N ASN A 16 -7.21 -16.28 -10.01
CA ASN A 16 -8.37 -16.88 -10.65
C ASN A 16 -9.56 -15.91 -10.78
N ALA A 17 -9.48 -14.74 -10.13
CA ALA A 17 -10.52 -13.73 -10.14
C ALA A 17 -10.43 -12.83 -11.40
N PRO A 18 -11.54 -12.24 -11.88
CA PRO A 18 -11.55 -11.34 -13.02
C PRO A 18 -11.05 -9.93 -12.65
N LEU A 19 -9.81 -9.82 -12.17
CA LEU A 19 -9.23 -8.60 -11.62
C LEU A 19 -9.15 -7.45 -12.64
N GLU A 20 -9.20 -7.74 -13.94
CA GLU A 20 -9.31 -6.74 -15.00
C GLU A 20 -10.60 -5.90 -14.93
N ASN A 21 -11.63 -6.35 -14.22
CA ASN A 21 -12.89 -5.62 -14.06
C ASN A 21 -12.84 -4.50 -13.00
N TYR A 22 -11.76 -4.45 -12.21
CA TYR A 22 -11.61 -3.54 -11.07
C TYR A 22 -10.43 -2.59 -11.25
N ILE A 23 -10.39 -1.47 -10.55
CA ILE A 23 -9.15 -0.73 -10.28
C ILE A 23 -8.47 -1.41 -9.10
N LEU A 24 -7.17 -1.68 -9.19
CA LEU A 24 -6.46 -2.41 -8.15
C LEU A 24 -5.58 -1.47 -7.33
N THR A 25 -5.68 -1.57 -6.02
CA THR A 25 -4.82 -0.84 -5.08
C THR A 25 -4.15 -1.83 -4.14
N PHE A 26 -2.88 -1.60 -3.84
CA PHE A 26 -2.07 -2.48 -3.02
C PHE A 26 -1.46 -1.70 -1.88
N ASP A 27 -1.83 -2.00 -0.64
CA ASP A 27 -1.46 -1.18 0.52
C ASP A 27 -0.21 -1.75 1.22
N ASP A 28 0.38 -0.95 2.12
CA ASP A 28 1.52 -1.29 3.01
C ASP A 28 2.90 -1.58 2.39
N GLY A 29 2.99 -1.90 1.11
CA GLY A 29 4.26 -2.25 0.46
C GLY A 29 4.82 -3.62 0.89
N LEU A 30 3.95 -4.64 0.96
CA LEU A 30 4.32 -6.00 1.36
C LEU A 30 5.21 -6.74 0.35
N TYR A 31 6.10 -7.61 0.82
CA TYR A 31 6.97 -8.41 -0.04
C TYR A 31 6.19 -9.35 -0.97
N SER A 32 5.02 -9.83 -0.55
CA SER A 32 4.15 -10.67 -1.38
C SER A 32 3.78 -9.98 -2.71
N GLN A 33 3.60 -8.66 -2.68
CA GLN A 33 3.30 -7.84 -3.86
C GLN A 33 4.47 -7.83 -4.85
N TYR A 34 5.69 -7.64 -4.37
CA TYR A 34 6.89 -7.73 -5.20
C TYR A 34 7.14 -9.16 -5.71
N TYR A 35 6.99 -10.16 -4.83
CA TYR A 35 7.16 -11.56 -5.23
C TYR A 35 6.26 -11.91 -6.42
N TYR A 36 4.98 -11.54 -6.36
CA TYR A 36 4.04 -11.81 -7.43
C TYR A 36 3.98 -10.72 -8.53
N TRP A 37 4.86 -9.71 -8.51
CA TRP A 37 4.91 -8.65 -9.50
C TRP A 37 4.89 -9.16 -10.97
N PRO A 38 5.62 -10.23 -11.35
CA PRO A 38 5.57 -10.77 -12.71
C PRO A 38 4.18 -11.21 -13.18
N LEU A 39 3.28 -11.58 -12.26
CA LEU A 39 1.89 -11.92 -12.55
C LEU A 39 1.02 -10.65 -12.51
N ILE A 40 1.15 -9.85 -11.45
CA ILE A 40 0.35 -8.64 -11.24
C ILE A 40 0.50 -7.66 -12.40
N LYS A 41 1.71 -7.48 -12.93
CA LYS A 41 1.97 -6.54 -14.04
C LYS A 41 1.29 -6.93 -15.35
N LYS A 42 0.89 -8.20 -15.52
CA LYS A 42 0.17 -8.70 -16.70
C LYS A 42 -1.33 -8.44 -16.63
N ILE A 43 -1.88 -8.12 -15.45
CA ILE A 43 -3.30 -7.81 -15.29
C ILE A 43 -3.59 -6.49 -16.01
N LYS A 44 -4.55 -6.50 -16.93
CA LYS A 44 -4.91 -5.34 -17.76
C LYS A 44 -5.83 -4.38 -17.01
N SER A 45 -5.32 -3.84 -15.90
CA SER A 45 -6.00 -2.81 -15.12
C SER A 45 -5.05 -1.73 -14.59
N ASN A 46 -5.64 -0.60 -14.19
CA ASN A 46 -4.99 0.40 -13.37
C ASN A 46 -4.63 -0.22 -12.03
N LYS A 47 -3.39 0.03 -11.60
CA LYS A 47 -2.77 -0.57 -10.42
C LYS A 47 -1.94 0.50 -9.73
N THR A 48 -2.23 0.82 -8.48
CA THR A 48 -1.41 1.71 -7.66
C THR A 48 -0.95 0.98 -6.40
N PHE A 49 0.34 1.07 -6.07
CA PHE A 49 0.91 0.53 -4.84
C PHE A 49 1.11 1.68 -3.84
N PHE A 50 0.36 1.66 -2.75
CA PHE A 50 0.40 2.64 -1.67
C PHE A 50 1.42 2.20 -0.62
N ILE A 51 2.46 3.02 -0.43
CA ILE A 51 3.63 2.63 0.36
C ILE A 51 3.63 3.32 1.71
N THR A 52 3.62 2.51 2.77
CA THR A 52 3.94 2.95 4.13
C THR A 52 5.46 3.01 4.27
N THR A 53 6.01 4.22 4.24
CA THR A 53 7.44 4.40 3.96
C THR A 53 8.37 3.88 5.06
N ASN A 54 7.96 3.86 6.35
CA ASN A 54 8.78 3.30 7.44
C ASN A 54 8.81 1.76 7.46
N PHE A 55 7.91 1.09 6.74
CA PHE A 55 7.91 -0.36 6.63
C PHE A 55 8.94 -0.87 5.62
N ILE A 56 9.29 -0.05 4.62
CA ILE A 56 10.23 -0.42 3.57
C ILE A 56 11.63 -0.68 4.15
N GLY A 57 12.12 -1.90 3.89
CA GLY A 57 13.42 -2.36 4.33
C GLY A 57 14.58 -1.94 3.42
N ASN A 58 15.78 -2.28 3.86
CA ASN A 58 17.01 -2.16 3.06
C ASN A 58 17.52 -3.55 2.64
N GLY A 59 18.41 -3.58 1.66
CA GLY A 59 19.10 -4.80 1.24
C GLY A 59 18.91 -5.12 -0.25
N PRO A 60 19.55 -6.20 -0.73
CA PRO A 60 19.41 -6.62 -2.11
C PRO A 60 18.00 -7.14 -2.39
N LYS A 61 17.62 -7.08 -3.68
CA LYS A 61 16.36 -7.65 -4.14
C LYS A 61 16.29 -9.15 -3.88
N ARG A 62 15.13 -9.63 -3.50
CA ARG A 62 14.83 -11.05 -3.35
C ARG A 62 14.21 -11.60 -4.64
N GLU A 63 13.92 -12.88 -4.63
CA GLU A 63 13.31 -13.59 -5.74
C GLU A 63 11.89 -13.10 -6.05
N GLN A 64 11.50 -13.21 -7.31
CA GLN A 64 10.12 -13.07 -7.75
C GLN A 64 9.56 -14.44 -8.13
N PHE A 65 8.26 -14.50 -8.36
CA PHE A 65 7.55 -15.68 -8.81
C PHE A 65 8.16 -16.23 -10.10
N SER A 66 8.64 -17.47 -10.02
CA SER A 66 9.25 -18.23 -11.11
C SER A 66 8.51 -19.54 -11.41
N GLY A 67 7.23 -19.62 -11.03
CA GLY A 67 6.38 -20.81 -11.20
C GLY A 67 6.02 -21.53 -9.90
N LYS A 68 6.54 -21.07 -8.75
CA LYS A 68 6.23 -21.64 -7.43
C LYS A 68 5.33 -20.68 -6.64
N TYR A 69 4.15 -21.13 -6.27
CA TYR A 69 3.30 -20.37 -5.34
C TYR A 69 3.84 -20.48 -3.92
N ARG A 70 3.74 -19.37 -3.19
CA ARG A 70 4.19 -19.22 -1.81
C ARG A 70 3.12 -18.51 -0.98
N GLU A 71 2.91 -19.01 0.23
CA GLU A 71 2.11 -18.32 1.24
C GLU A 71 2.95 -17.27 1.96
N PHE A 72 2.33 -16.14 2.25
CA PHE A 72 2.90 -15.03 2.99
C PHE A 72 2.07 -14.79 4.24
N PRO A 73 2.66 -14.25 5.33
CA PRO A 73 1.90 -13.81 6.48
C PRO A 73 0.84 -12.79 6.09
N SER A 74 -0.24 -12.73 6.87
CA SER A 74 -1.22 -11.67 6.73
C SER A 74 -0.59 -10.29 6.96
N CYS A 75 -1.18 -9.23 6.42
CA CYS A 75 -0.76 -7.85 6.73
C CYS A 75 -0.77 -7.57 8.25
N TYR A 76 -1.73 -8.15 8.98
CA TYR A 76 -1.77 -8.07 10.44
C TYR A 76 -0.53 -8.69 11.09
N ASP A 77 -0.16 -9.91 10.72
CA ASP A 77 1.01 -10.59 11.28
C ASP A 77 2.32 -9.88 10.89
N ALA A 78 2.38 -9.34 9.67
CA ALA A 78 3.49 -8.52 9.22
C ALA A 78 3.66 -7.27 10.10
N LEU A 79 2.55 -6.58 10.37
CA LEU A 79 2.52 -5.38 11.22
C LEU A 79 2.94 -5.70 12.66
N GLN A 80 2.43 -6.79 13.24
CA GLN A 80 2.83 -7.21 14.60
C GLN A 80 4.32 -7.54 14.64
N SER A 81 4.85 -8.26 13.63
CA SER A 81 6.28 -8.56 13.55
C SER A 81 7.15 -7.31 13.51
N TRP A 82 6.71 -6.28 12.78
CA TRP A 82 7.38 -4.98 12.75
C TRP A 82 7.28 -4.26 14.10
N LYS A 83 6.09 -4.16 14.71
CA LYS A 83 5.90 -3.47 15.99
C LYS A 83 6.70 -4.09 17.13
N ASP A 84 6.70 -5.42 17.22
CA ASP A 84 7.30 -6.13 18.35
C ASP A 84 8.81 -6.28 18.23
N LYS A 85 9.32 -6.44 17.00
CA LYS A 85 10.70 -6.87 16.74
C LYS A 85 11.47 -5.95 15.81
N GLY A 86 10.85 -4.91 15.27
CA GLY A 86 11.41 -4.09 14.20
C GLY A 86 11.65 -4.88 12.90
N ASN A 87 10.98 -6.03 12.74
CA ASN A 87 11.24 -6.94 11.63
C ASN A 87 10.55 -6.45 10.34
N ARG A 88 11.35 -6.06 9.35
CA ARG A 88 10.87 -5.60 8.03
C ARG A 88 10.86 -6.69 6.95
N GLU A 89 11.14 -7.95 7.27
CA GLU A 89 11.27 -9.02 6.27
C GLU A 89 9.95 -9.31 5.50
N ASN A 90 8.80 -8.97 6.05
CA ASN A 90 7.51 -9.14 5.37
C ASN A 90 7.18 -8.00 4.40
N TYR A 91 7.96 -6.92 4.41
CA TYR A 91 7.78 -5.76 3.55
C TYR A 91 8.81 -5.73 2.44
N MET A 92 8.54 -4.98 1.39
CA MET A 92 9.49 -4.77 0.30
C MET A 92 10.78 -4.11 0.80
N ARG A 93 11.87 -4.40 0.12
CA ARG A 93 13.12 -3.64 0.23
C ARG A 93 13.11 -2.49 -0.77
N LEU A 94 13.83 -1.42 -0.47
CA LEU A 94 13.94 -0.28 -1.39
C LEU A 94 14.42 -0.68 -2.80
N SER A 95 15.32 -1.66 -2.90
CA SER A 95 15.79 -2.18 -4.19
C SER A 95 14.69 -2.86 -5.01
N GLU A 96 13.78 -3.55 -4.35
CA GLU A 96 12.63 -4.25 -4.94
C GLU A 96 11.57 -3.25 -5.43
N LEU A 97 11.29 -2.23 -4.60
CA LEU A 97 10.39 -1.15 -4.97
C LEU A 97 10.93 -0.35 -6.18
N LYS A 98 12.23 -0.04 -6.20
CA LYS A 98 12.88 0.62 -7.34
C LYS A 98 12.80 -0.22 -8.62
N GLU A 99 12.95 -1.54 -8.53
CA GLU A 99 12.78 -2.42 -9.68
C GLU A 99 11.34 -2.41 -10.20
N MET A 100 10.34 -2.46 -9.31
CA MET A 100 8.94 -2.34 -9.73
C MET A 100 8.64 -1.01 -10.42
N ILE A 101 9.17 0.10 -9.90
CA ILE A 101 9.04 1.43 -10.51
C ILE A 101 9.66 1.45 -11.91
N ASN A 102 10.87 0.90 -12.07
CA ASN A 102 11.53 0.79 -13.38
C ASN A 102 10.74 -0.08 -14.37
N ASP A 103 10.02 -1.08 -13.85
CA ASP A 103 9.09 -1.94 -14.60
C ASP A 103 7.72 -1.29 -14.87
N GLY A 104 7.51 -0.04 -14.47
CA GLY A 104 6.29 0.73 -14.73
C GLY A 104 5.20 0.63 -13.66
N ALA A 105 5.52 0.21 -12.44
CA ALA A 105 4.57 0.29 -11.32
C ALA A 105 4.25 1.75 -10.95
N VAL A 106 2.97 2.04 -10.71
CA VAL A 106 2.52 3.33 -10.19
C VAL A 106 2.53 3.27 -8.67
N ILE A 107 3.12 4.29 -8.04
CA ILE A 107 3.32 4.34 -6.58
C ILE A 107 2.54 5.53 -5.98
N GLY A 108 1.85 5.28 -4.87
CA GLY A 108 1.17 6.28 -4.05
C GLY A 108 1.67 6.29 -2.61
N GLY A 109 1.29 7.30 -1.83
CA GLY A 109 1.59 7.41 -0.40
C GLY A 109 0.58 6.69 0.48
N HIS A 110 1.06 6.09 1.58
CA HIS A 110 0.23 5.44 2.60
C HIS A 110 0.71 5.72 4.03
N SER A 111 0.92 7.00 4.37
CA SER A 111 1.54 7.42 5.64
C SER A 111 3.02 7.02 5.78
N HIS A 112 3.72 7.60 6.75
CA HIS A 112 5.06 7.14 7.12
C HIS A 112 5.01 5.97 8.10
N ASN A 113 4.26 6.10 9.19
CA ASN A 113 4.20 5.15 10.30
C ASN A 113 2.89 4.33 10.40
N HIS A 114 1.97 4.50 9.44
CA HIS A 114 0.66 3.85 9.46
C HIS A 114 -0.15 4.22 10.72
N ILE A 115 -0.23 5.52 11.02
CA ILE A 115 -0.85 6.04 12.25
C ILE A 115 -2.39 5.97 12.23
N LYS A 116 -2.99 5.83 13.42
CA LYS A 116 -4.45 5.92 13.66
C LYS A 116 -4.79 7.31 14.18
N PHE A 117 -5.83 7.96 13.66
CA PHE A 117 -6.10 9.36 13.97
C PHE A 117 -7.06 9.58 15.16
N TYR A 118 -7.42 8.54 15.92
CA TYR A 118 -8.48 8.63 16.96
C TYR A 118 -8.00 8.98 18.38
N GLU A 119 -6.73 8.80 18.73
CA GLU A 119 -6.25 8.93 20.12
C GLU A 119 -5.65 10.32 20.41
N GLY A 120 -5.99 10.96 21.54
CA GLY A 120 -5.42 12.24 21.98
C GLY A 120 -6.23 13.51 21.67
N SER A 121 -5.65 14.69 21.94
CA SER A 121 -6.26 16.01 21.70
C SER A 121 -6.20 16.39 20.22
N LEU A 122 -7.16 17.22 19.75
CA LEU A 122 -7.28 17.57 18.33
C LEU A 122 -6.05 18.28 17.75
N VAL A 123 -5.44 19.18 18.51
CA VAL A 123 -4.24 19.92 18.04
C VAL A 123 -3.06 18.97 17.87
N LYS A 124 -2.78 18.15 18.89
CA LYS A 124 -1.70 17.16 18.83
C LYS A 124 -1.92 16.16 17.66
N LYS A 125 -3.17 15.77 17.40
CA LYS A 125 -3.52 14.93 16.25
C LYS A 125 -3.13 15.59 14.92
N ILE A 126 -3.35 16.89 14.75
CA ILE A 126 -2.99 17.58 13.51
C ILE A 126 -1.47 17.63 13.35
N ASP A 127 -0.73 17.96 14.39
CA ASP A 127 0.73 17.99 14.35
C ASP A 127 1.30 16.59 14.02
N ASP A 128 0.84 15.56 14.73
CA ASP A 128 1.27 14.17 14.49
C ASP A 128 0.94 13.70 13.05
N ILE A 129 -0.16 14.19 12.46
CA ILE A 129 -0.54 13.92 11.07
C ILE A 129 0.40 14.62 10.09
N CYS A 130 0.63 15.91 10.29
CA CYS A 130 1.51 16.71 9.42
C CYS A 130 2.93 16.13 9.44
N ASP A 131 3.47 15.85 10.63
CA ASP A 131 4.80 15.25 10.80
C ASP A 131 4.91 13.90 10.06
N ASP A 132 3.87 13.07 10.12
CA ASP A 132 3.84 11.78 9.43
C ASP A 132 3.76 11.92 7.90
N ILE A 133 2.96 12.86 7.39
CA ILE A 133 2.88 13.16 5.95
C ILE A 133 4.22 13.73 5.44
N GLU A 134 4.82 14.66 6.19
CA GLU A 134 6.10 15.29 5.84
C GLU A 134 7.23 14.27 5.84
N ALA A 135 7.32 13.41 6.86
CA ALA A 135 8.29 12.32 6.90
C ALA A 135 8.14 11.37 5.71
N MET A 136 6.90 11.05 5.30
CA MET A 136 6.63 10.24 4.13
C MET A 136 7.10 10.94 2.84
N ILE A 137 6.76 12.21 2.66
CA ILE A 137 7.16 13.02 1.50
C ILE A 137 8.69 13.09 1.40
N ASP A 138 9.37 13.35 2.52
CA ASP A 138 10.83 13.45 2.56
C ASP A 138 11.50 12.11 2.26
N TRP A 139 10.91 11.00 2.71
CA TRP A 139 11.36 9.67 2.33
C TRP A 139 11.24 9.45 0.81
N PHE A 140 10.10 9.79 0.21
CA PHE A 140 9.89 9.67 -1.23
C PHE A 140 10.89 10.50 -2.04
N LYS A 141 11.10 11.77 -1.66
CA LYS A 141 12.11 12.65 -2.28
C LYS A 141 13.51 12.06 -2.15
N THR A 142 13.89 11.63 -0.95
CA THR A 142 15.24 11.16 -0.66
C THR A 142 15.58 9.87 -1.39
N TYR A 143 14.67 8.89 -1.37
CA TYR A 143 14.98 7.54 -1.83
C TYR A 143 14.53 7.27 -3.25
N LEU A 144 13.47 7.93 -3.71
CA LEU A 144 12.84 7.69 -5.01
C LEU A 144 12.85 8.91 -5.94
N ASN A 145 13.24 10.10 -5.45
CA ASN A 145 13.37 11.32 -6.23
C ASN A 145 12.06 11.79 -6.91
N PHE A 146 10.91 11.53 -6.27
CA PHE A 146 9.62 12.10 -6.64
C PHE A 146 8.74 12.25 -5.40
N VAL A 147 7.57 12.90 -5.54
CA VAL A 147 6.48 12.89 -4.55
C VAL A 147 5.24 12.31 -5.24
N PRO A 148 4.56 11.31 -4.65
CA PRO A 148 3.39 10.71 -5.28
C PRO A 148 2.21 11.70 -5.34
N ASP A 149 1.40 11.59 -6.40
CA ASP A 149 0.16 12.37 -6.58
C ASP A 149 -1.05 11.67 -5.93
N GLU A 150 -0.93 10.37 -5.68
CA GLU A 150 -1.99 9.52 -5.14
C GLU A 150 -1.71 9.18 -3.67
N TYR A 151 -2.75 9.16 -2.84
CA TYR A 151 -2.67 8.79 -1.43
C TYR A 151 -3.84 7.91 -1.00
N ALA A 152 -3.55 6.82 -0.29
CA ALA A 152 -4.57 6.00 0.37
C ALA A 152 -4.56 6.24 1.87
N TYR A 153 -5.73 6.41 2.48
CA TYR A 153 -5.84 6.59 3.93
C TYR A 153 -5.56 5.27 4.66
N PRO A 154 -4.57 5.21 5.58
CA PRO A 154 -4.48 4.10 6.52
C PRO A 154 -5.81 3.91 7.23
N HIS A 155 -6.20 2.64 7.43
CA HIS A 155 -7.44 2.27 8.14
C HIS A 155 -8.73 2.89 7.55
N TYR A 156 -8.71 3.37 6.30
CA TYR A 156 -9.84 4.03 5.65
C TYR A 156 -10.37 5.26 6.42
N GLU A 157 -9.49 5.99 7.09
CA GLU A 157 -9.84 7.18 7.89
C GLU A 157 -9.96 8.46 7.03
N ASP A 158 -10.94 8.49 6.13
CA ASP A 158 -11.14 9.54 5.11
C ASP A 158 -11.85 10.82 5.61
N PHE A 159 -11.48 11.32 6.78
CA PHE A 159 -12.08 12.51 7.36
C PHE A 159 -11.92 13.77 6.49
N ILE A 160 -12.92 14.66 6.51
CA ILE A 160 -12.94 15.86 5.64
C ILE A 160 -11.74 16.78 5.84
N PHE A 161 -11.28 16.96 7.08
CA PHE A 161 -10.12 17.81 7.37
C PHE A 161 -8.84 17.19 6.80
N LEU A 162 -8.67 15.87 6.90
CA LEU A 162 -7.50 15.16 6.36
C LEU A 162 -7.49 15.20 4.83
N LYS A 163 -8.66 15.13 4.20
CA LYS A 163 -8.81 15.35 2.75
C LYS A 163 -8.33 16.73 2.32
N ILE A 164 -8.72 17.79 3.03
CA ILE A 164 -8.26 19.16 2.73
C ILE A 164 -6.74 19.25 2.93
N LEU A 165 -6.24 18.74 4.05
CA LEU A 165 -4.81 18.76 4.37
C LEU A 165 -3.97 18.06 3.29
N LEU A 166 -4.33 16.83 2.90
CA LEU A 166 -3.62 16.09 1.86
C LEU A 166 -3.67 16.82 0.51
N LYS A 167 -4.76 17.52 0.19
CA LYS A 167 -4.84 18.36 -1.02
C LYS A 167 -3.85 19.53 -0.96
N ASP A 168 -3.68 20.15 0.20
CA ASP A 168 -2.71 21.24 0.40
C ASP A 168 -1.26 20.74 0.26
N TYR A 169 -0.98 19.48 0.64
CA TYR A 169 0.30 18.81 0.37
C TYR A 169 0.48 18.35 -1.09
N GLY A 170 -0.54 18.52 -1.95
CA GLY A 170 -0.46 18.22 -3.38
C GLY A 170 -0.97 16.84 -3.81
N PHE A 171 -1.61 16.07 -2.93
CA PHE A 171 -2.20 14.77 -3.29
C PHE A 171 -3.53 14.95 -4.02
N ASN A 172 -3.56 14.70 -5.34
CA ASN A 172 -4.73 14.94 -6.17
C ASN A 172 -5.72 13.77 -6.24
N LYS A 173 -5.30 12.54 -5.94
CA LYS A 173 -6.20 11.38 -5.88
C LYS A 173 -6.12 10.71 -4.52
N LEU A 174 -7.26 10.61 -3.86
CA LEU A 174 -7.36 10.14 -2.48
C LEU A 174 -8.26 8.91 -2.44
N TYR A 175 -7.81 7.88 -1.73
CA TYR A 175 -8.45 6.57 -1.69
C TYR A 175 -8.80 6.18 -0.26
N GLY A 176 -10.10 6.04 0.04
CA GLY A 176 -10.67 5.85 1.37
C GLY A 176 -11.66 4.70 1.43
N ARG A 177 -12.78 4.90 2.15
CA ARG A 177 -13.78 3.86 2.45
C ARG A 177 -14.57 3.37 1.25
N GLU A 178 -14.45 4.05 0.11
CA GLU A 178 -15.06 3.62 -1.14
C GLU A 178 -14.38 2.39 -1.76
N ARG A 179 -13.19 2.02 -1.27
CA ARG A 179 -12.50 0.80 -1.70
C ARG A 179 -13.10 -0.43 -1.02
N ILE A 180 -13.15 -1.54 -1.76
CA ILE A 180 -13.63 -2.83 -1.29
C ILE A 180 -12.40 -3.71 -1.01
N GLU A 181 -12.28 -4.24 0.20
CA GLU A 181 -11.25 -5.27 0.48
C GLU A 181 -11.53 -6.49 -0.39
N ILE A 182 -10.52 -7.01 -1.08
CA ILE A 182 -10.71 -8.13 -2.02
C ILE A 182 -11.37 -9.34 -1.36
N GLU A 183 -11.10 -9.59 -0.07
CA GLU A 183 -11.70 -10.67 0.72
C GLU A 183 -13.19 -10.48 0.97
N LYS A 184 -13.70 -9.25 0.86
CA LYS A 184 -15.12 -8.88 1.07
C LYS A 184 -15.87 -8.70 -0.25
N GLU A 185 -15.21 -8.88 -1.39
CA GLU A 185 -15.85 -8.74 -2.70
C GLU A 185 -16.65 -10.01 -3.04
N GLU A 186 -17.98 -9.93 -2.93
CA GLU A 186 -18.89 -11.07 -3.13
C GLU A 186 -18.78 -11.68 -4.54
N ASN A 187 -18.44 -10.90 -5.57
CA ASN A 187 -18.24 -11.43 -6.92
C ASN A 187 -16.95 -12.26 -7.07
N ILE A 188 -16.00 -12.09 -6.15
CA ILE A 188 -14.74 -12.83 -6.11
C ILE A 188 -14.85 -13.97 -5.09
N PHE A 189 -15.43 -13.70 -3.93
CA PHE A 189 -15.61 -14.65 -2.82
C PHE A 189 -17.06 -14.61 -2.29
N PRO A 190 -18.02 -15.27 -2.97
CA PRO A 190 -19.45 -15.19 -2.62
C PRO A 190 -19.85 -15.86 -1.30
N PHE A 191 -18.90 -16.45 -0.56
CA PHE A 191 -19.17 -17.27 0.64
C PHE A 191 -18.15 -17.04 1.78
N LEU A 192 -17.42 -15.93 1.77
CA LEU A 192 -16.67 -15.43 2.92
C LEU A 192 -17.56 -14.52 3.77
#